data_AF-C3PIA0-F1
#
_entry.id   AF-C3PIA0-F1
#
_cell.length_a   1.000
_cell.length_b   1.000
_cell.length_c   1.000
_cell.angle_alpha   90.00
_cell.angle_beta   90.00
_cell.angle_gamma   90.00
#
_symmetry.space_group_name_H-M   'P 1'
#
loop_
_entity.id
_entity.type
_entity.pdbx_description
1 polymer ?
#
loop_
_entity_poly.entity_id
_entity_poly.type
_entity_poly.pdbx_seq_one_letter_code
_entity_poly.pdbx_strand_id
1 'polypeptide(L)'
;MRAIAKASGLNYVCLSHITRGANKATHHATIRSLKKLPTTPPSHIGYTPAWPYERRLQSLQAAGYSAAKLAEISGLSRALICKITLNRADWVSPETAKKVTAMWENLATKPVIGPPTKTATRRLWETPMMWDDIDDPNEQHPEPRTLIQLTKRELGFAESILDYYENKPWPLKRQRRTFRRLVESGHTTSPTLRLIYREYTRVMTERSREARKRKTIGQAA
;
A
#
# COMPACT_ATOMS: atom_id res chain seq x y z
N MET A 1 12.61 4.26 14.63
CA MET A 1 13.96 3.96 15.18
C MET A 1 14.89 5.16 15.27
N ARG A 2 15.05 6.01 14.24
CA ARG A 2 15.97 7.18 14.30
C ARG A 2 15.59 8.24 15.35
N ALA A 3 14.29 8.48 15.55
CA ALA A 3 13.82 9.36 16.62
C ALA A 3 14.19 8.83 18.02
N ILE A 4 14.11 7.51 18.22
CA ILE A 4 14.50 6.83 19.46
C ILE A 4 16.01 6.89 19.66
N ALA A 5 16.80 6.68 18.60
CA ALA A 5 18.26 6.83 18.61
C ALA A 5 18.67 8.24 19.08
N LYS A 6 18.05 9.25 18.48
CA LYS A 6 18.27 10.66 18.84
C LYS A 6 17.86 10.97 20.28
N ALA A 7 16.71 10.45 20.74
CA ALA A 7 16.20 10.71 22.09
C ALA A 7 16.96 9.95 23.18
N SER A 8 17.49 8.76 22.89
CA SER A 8 18.23 7.92 23.85
C SER A 8 19.73 8.19 23.86
N GLY A 9 20.24 8.96 22.89
CA GLY A 9 21.67 9.13 22.67
C GLY A 9 22.38 7.85 22.19
N LEU A 10 21.62 6.84 21.76
CA LEU A 10 22.16 5.56 21.32
C LEU A 10 22.38 5.52 19.81
N ASN A 11 23.40 4.78 19.39
CA ASN A 11 23.66 4.53 17.97
C ASN A 11 22.48 3.74 17.35
N TYR A 12 22.00 4.20 16.20
CA TYR A 12 20.95 3.55 15.42
C TYR A 12 21.24 2.07 15.12
N VAL A 13 22.49 1.71 14.85
CA VAL A 13 22.92 0.33 14.57
C VAL A 13 22.77 -0.55 15.81
N CYS A 14 23.12 -0.03 16.99
CA CYS A 14 22.93 -0.72 18.26
C CYS A 14 21.44 -0.99 18.52
N LEU A 15 20.59 0.03 18.34
CA LEU A 15 19.14 -0.15 18.45
C LEU A 15 18.62 -1.19 17.46
N SER A 16 19.10 -1.18 16.22
CA SER A 16 18.70 -2.17 15.20
C SER A 16 19.07 -3.60 15.60
N HIS A 17 20.19 -3.82 16.28
CA HIS A 17 20.57 -5.14 16.78
C HIS A 17 19.71 -5.58 17.96
N ILE A 18 19.27 -4.64 18.79
CA ILE A 18 18.37 -4.88 19.92
C ILE A 18 16.97 -5.25 19.41
N THR A 19 16.41 -4.47 18.47
CA THR A 19 15.04 -4.72 17.98
C THR A 19 14.93 -5.97 17.13
N ARG A 20 15.98 -6.31 16.36
CA ARG A 20 16.02 -7.57 15.59
C ARG A 20 16.33 -8.79 16.46
N GLY A 21 16.60 -8.62 17.75
CA GLY A 21 17.01 -9.72 18.64
C GLY A 21 18.36 -10.34 18.29
N ALA A 22 19.18 -9.66 17.47
CA ALA A 22 20.50 -10.14 17.07
C ALA A 22 21.44 -10.31 18.27
N ASN A 23 21.23 -9.50 19.31
CA ASN A 23 21.93 -9.61 20.58
C ASN A 23 20.96 -10.03 21.69
N LYS A 24 21.14 -11.23 22.23
CA LYS A 24 20.36 -11.75 23.37
C LYS A 24 20.66 -11.05 24.70
N ALA A 25 21.80 -10.36 24.77
CA ALA A 25 22.22 -9.59 25.93
C ALA A 25 22.73 -8.21 25.51
N THR A 26 22.39 -7.18 26.27
CA THR A 26 22.88 -5.81 26.07
C THR A 26 23.39 -5.23 27.37
N HIS A 27 24.28 -4.25 27.27
CA HIS A 27 24.88 -3.64 28.44
C HIS A 27 23.83 -2.89 29.29
N HIS A 28 23.95 -2.98 30.61
CA HIS A 28 23.02 -2.33 31.55
C HIS A 28 22.90 -0.81 31.35
N ALA A 29 23.96 -0.15 30.87
CA ALA A 29 23.91 1.28 30.53
C ALA A 29 22.93 1.57 29.37
N THR A 30 22.89 0.70 28.35
CA THR A 30 21.97 0.82 27.20
C THR A 30 20.52 0.66 27.64
N ILE A 31 20.25 -0.33 28.49
CA ILE A 31 18.93 -0.56 29.09
C ILE A 31 18.51 0.66 29.93
N ARG A 32 19.43 1.25 30.69
CA ARG A 32 19.18 2.46 31.50
C ARG A 32 18.82 3.66 30.63
N SER A 33 19.52 3.87 29.51
CA SER A 33 19.20 4.96 28.57
C SER A 33 17.85 4.76 27.89
N LEU A 34 17.50 3.52 27.53
CA LEU A 34 16.19 3.20 26.95
C LEU A 34 15.04 3.37 27.96
N LYS A 35 15.22 2.95 29.22
CA LYS A 35 14.21 3.13 30.28
C LYS A 35 13.92 4.58 30.62
N LYS A 36 14.87 5.49 30.35
CA LYS A 36 14.71 6.94 30.56
C LYS A 36 13.92 7.61 29.44
N LEU A 37 13.70 6.93 28.33
CA LEU A 37 12.83 7.48 27.29
C LEU A 37 11.40 7.54 27.81
N PRO A 38 10.68 8.64 27.57
CA PRO A 38 9.24 8.64 27.78
C PRO A 38 8.63 7.52 26.92
N THR A 39 7.77 6.70 27.53
CA THR A 39 6.99 5.66 26.83
C THR A 39 6.03 6.28 25.80
N THR A 40 5.72 7.56 25.98
CA THR A 40 5.08 8.42 25.00
C THR A 40 6.15 9.02 24.09
N PRO A 41 6.08 8.88 22.75
CA PRO A 41 7.06 9.48 21.85
C PRO A 41 7.19 10.98 22.16
N PRO A 42 8.39 11.58 22.10
CA PRO A 42 8.58 12.99 22.42
C PRO A 42 7.74 13.82 21.47
N SER A 43 6.56 14.22 21.92
CA SER A 43 5.68 15.05 21.12
C SER A 43 6.36 16.40 20.97
N HIS A 44 6.63 16.83 19.74
CA HIS A 44 6.45 18.24 19.48
C HIS A 44 4.96 18.48 19.80
N ILE A 45 4.65 19.20 20.89
CA ILE A 45 3.34 19.18 21.56
C ILE A 45 2.20 19.08 20.54
N GLY A 46 1.48 17.95 20.54
CA GLY A 46 0.36 17.70 19.65
C GLY A 46 0.70 17.20 18.22
N TYR A 47 1.93 16.85 17.87
CA TYR A 47 2.31 16.30 16.56
C TYR A 47 2.74 14.82 16.66
N THR A 48 2.52 14.07 15.58
CA THR A 48 2.90 12.66 15.46
C THR A 48 4.09 12.47 14.52
N PRO A 49 4.92 11.42 14.71
CA PRO A 49 6.02 11.13 13.79
C PRO A 49 5.54 10.94 12.35
N ALA A 50 6.25 11.49 11.37
CA ALA A 50 5.82 11.47 9.97
C ALA A 50 5.99 10.12 9.26
N TRP A 51 6.94 9.29 9.71
CA TRP A 51 7.37 8.08 9.00
C TRP A 51 6.27 7.04 8.67
N PRO A 52 5.24 6.80 9.50
CA PRO A 52 4.17 5.86 9.15
C PRO A 52 3.33 6.38 7.97
N TYR A 53 3.16 7.70 7.91
CA TYR A 53 2.39 8.39 6.87
C TYR A 53 3.21 8.55 5.59
N GLU A 54 4.54 8.69 5.70
CA GLU A 54 5.46 8.61 4.57
C GLU A 54 5.27 7.28 3.82
N ARG A 55 5.36 6.14 4.51
CA ARG A 55 5.21 4.82 3.89
C ARG A 55 3.84 4.64 3.22
N ARG A 56 2.76 5.02 3.91
CA ARG A 56 1.40 5.00 3.35
C ARG A 56 1.32 5.79 2.03
N LEU A 57 1.82 7.02 2.00
CA LEU A 57 1.80 7.86 0.80
C LEU A 57 2.70 7.31 -0.31
N GLN A 58 3.89 6.80 0.02
CA GLN A 58 4.79 6.14 -0.93
C GLN A 58 4.10 4.94 -1.58
N SER A 59 3.38 4.15 -0.77
CA SER A 59 2.69 2.97 -1.28
C SER A 59 1.56 3.30 -2.24
N LEU A 60 0.80 4.36 -1.97
CA LEU A 60 -0.25 4.81 -2.89
C LEU A 60 0.36 5.37 -4.19
N GLN A 61 1.51 6.04 -4.11
CA GLN A 61 2.23 6.49 -5.32
C GLN A 61 2.83 5.33 -6.12
N ALA A 62 3.19 4.22 -5.47
CA ALA A 62 3.55 2.97 -6.13
C ALA A 62 2.33 2.33 -6.80
N ALA A 63 1.15 2.43 -6.19
CA ALA A 63 -0.12 1.98 -6.78
C ALA A 63 -0.67 2.91 -7.89
N GLY A 64 0.10 3.92 -8.30
CA GLY A 64 -0.23 4.80 -9.43
C GLY A 64 -0.98 6.08 -9.07
N TYR A 65 -1.26 6.35 -7.80
CA TYR A 65 -1.88 7.61 -7.40
C TYR A 65 -0.88 8.76 -7.42
N SER A 66 -1.09 9.76 -8.26
CA SER A 66 -0.24 10.96 -8.28
C SER A 66 -0.44 11.80 -7.01
N ALA A 67 0.59 12.58 -6.62
CA ALA A 67 0.46 13.53 -5.50
C ALA A 67 -0.67 14.56 -5.70
N ALA A 68 -0.99 14.90 -6.96
CA ALA A 68 -2.12 15.78 -7.27
C ALA A 68 -3.47 15.09 -6.99
N LYS A 69 -3.60 13.81 -7.36
CA LYS A 69 -4.81 13.04 -7.09
C LYS A 69 -5.00 12.75 -5.61
N LEU A 70 -3.92 12.44 -4.88
CA LEU A 70 -3.96 12.26 -3.43
C LEU A 70 -4.34 13.56 -2.71
N ALA A 71 -3.90 14.72 -3.22
CA ALA A 71 -4.30 16.03 -2.70
C ALA A 71 -5.80 16.27 -2.88
N GLU A 72 -6.33 15.99 -4.07
CA GLU A 72 -7.77 16.08 -4.39
C GLU A 72 -8.62 15.19 -3.46
N ILE A 73 -8.19 13.95 -3.23
CA ILE A 73 -8.92 12.97 -2.40
C ILE A 73 -8.89 13.34 -0.91
N SER A 74 -7.73 13.77 -0.40
CA SER A 74 -7.55 14.03 1.04
C SER A 74 -7.84 15.46 1.47
N GLY A 75 -7.97 16.39 0.51
CA GLY A 75 -8.02 17.83 0.79
C GLY A 75 -6.71 18.40 1.33
N LEU A 76 -5.61 17.65 1.30
CA LEU A 76 -4.28 18.12 1.69
C LEU A 76 -3.61 18.84 0.53
N SER A 77 -2.66 19.74 0.82
CA SER A 77 -1.90 20.39 -0.25
C SER A 77 -0.93 19.40 -0.90
N ARG A 78 -0.77 19.51 -2.23
CA ARG A 78 0.21 18.72 -2.98
C ARG A 78 1.64 18.90 -2.44
N ALA A 79 1.99 20.11 -2.02
CA ALA A 79 3.30 20.42 -1.46
C ALA A 79 3.55 19.65 -0.15
N LEU A 80 2.54 19.55 0.73
CA LEU A 80 2.62 18.79 1.97
C LEU A 80 2.80 17.30 1.70
N ILE A 81 2.02 16.73 0.75
CA ILE A 81 2.16 15.34 0.35
C ILE A 81 3.59 15.08 -0.13
N CYS A 82 4.11 15.88 -1.07
CA CYS A 82 5.50 15.74 -1.54
C CYS A 82 6.52 15.86 -0.40
N LYS A 83 6.31 16.78 0.56
CA LYS A 83 7.20 16.96 1.71
C LYS A 83 7.26 15.69 2.57
N ILE A 84 6.12 15.08 2.85
CA ILE A 84 6.02 13.85 3.64
C ILE A 84 6.62 12.67 2.85
N THR A 85 6.21 12.47 1.60
CA THR A 85 6.67 11.32 0.78
C THR A 85 8.18 11.34 0.53
N LEU A 86 8.81 12.52 0.46
CA LEU A 86 10.25 12.68 0.25
C LEU A 86 11.07 12.70 1.56
N ASN A 87 10.46 12.34 2.69
CA ASN A 87 11.10 12.35 4.01
C ASN A 87 11.70 13.72 4.37
N ARG A 88 10.98 14.81 4.04
CA ARG A 88 11.35 16.20 4.38
C ARG A 88 10.52 16.76 5.54
N ALA A 89 9.74 15.91 6.19
CA ALA A 89 8.98 16.24 7.39
C ALA A 89 9.27 15.16 8.44
N ASP A 90 9.77 15.56 9.61
CA ASP A 90 9.96 14.64 10.73
C ASP A 90 8.66 14.41 11.52
N TRP A 91 7.75 15.39 11.47
CA TRP A 91 6.52 15.46 12.25
C TRP A 91 5.34 15.90 11.36
N VAL A 92 4.14 15.39 11.67
CA VAL A 92 2.87 15.76 11.03
C VAL A 92 1.82 16.11 12.08
N SER A 93 0.89 17.00 11.73
CA SER A 93 -0.22 17.33 12.62
C SER A 93 -1.19 16.15 12.75
N PRO A 94 -1.96 16.04 13.85
CA PRO A 94 -2.94 14.96 14.05
C PRO A 94 -4.02 14.96 12.99
N GLU A 95 -4.41 16.14 12.50
CA GLU A 95 -5.37 16.27 11.41
C GLU A 95 -4.83 15.68 10.10
N THR A 96 -3.55 15.97 9.78
CA THR A 96 -2.89 15.40 8.60
C THR A 96 -2.78 13.88 8.75
N ALA A 97 -2.37 13.40 9.92
CA ALA A 97 -2.29 11.98 10.23
C ALA A 97 -3.64 11.26 10.01
N LYS A 98 -4.74 11.83 10.51
CA LYS A 98 -6.09 11.30 10.31
C LYS A 98 -6.48 11.25 8.84
N LYS A 99 -6.28 12.35 8.10
CA LYS A 99 -6.59 12.43 6.66
C LYS A 99 -5.80 11.41 5.83
N VAL A 100 -4.50 11.27 6.08
CA VAL A 100 -3.66 10.29 5.37
C VAL A 100 -4.08 8.86 5.69
N THR A 101 -4.38 8.57 6.97
CA THR A 101 -4.81 7.23 7.40
C THR A 101 -6.12 6.83 6.74
N ALA A 102 -7.14 7.69 6.83
CA ALA A 102 -8.44 7.43 6.20
C ALA A 102 -8.35 7.27 4.67
N MET A 103 -7.52 8.09 4.02
CA MET A 103 -7.26 7.96 2.58
C MET A 103 -6.59 6.63 2.25
N TRP A 104 -5.58 6.23 3.03
CA TRP A 104 -4.87 4.97 2.80
C TRP A 104 -5.77 3.76 3.00
N GLU A 105 -6.54 3.70 4.09
CA GLU A 105 -7.50 2.60 4.36
C GLU A 105 -8.52 2.45 3.22
N ASN A 106 -9.01 3.56 2.67
CA ASN A 106 -9.95 3.56 1.55
C ASN A 106 -9.34 3.03 0.25
N LEU A 107 -8.06 3.34 -0.01
CA LEU A 107 -7.40 3.07 -1.30
C LEU A 107 -6.55 1.80 -1.29
N ALA A 108 -6.03 1.36 -0.14
CA ALA A 108 -5.13 0.22 -0.03
C ALA A 108 -5.76 -1.11 -0.46
N THR A 109 -7.08 -1.23 -0.30
CA THR A 109 -7.86 -2.41 -0.69
C THR A 109 -8.32 -2.38 -2.15
N LYS A 110 -8.13 -1.25 -2.85
CA LYS A 110 -8.52 -1.10 -4.26
C LYS A 110 -7.42 -1.66 -5.17
N PRO A 111 -7.78 -2.24 -6.33
CA PRO A 111 -6.78 -2.66 -7.30
C PRO A 111 -5.97 -1.45 -7.81
N VAL A 112 -4.71 -1.72 -8.13
CA VAL A 112 -3.74 -0.72 -8.62
C VAL A 112 -4.25 -0.08 -9.91
N ILE A 113 -4.62 1.20 -9.86
CA ILE A 113 -5.32 1.91 -10.93
C ILE A 113 -4.40 2.25 -12.13
N GLY A 114 -3.08 2.30 -11.94
CA GLY A 114 -2.18 2.68 -13.03
C GLY A 114 -0.71 2.37 -12.77
N PRO A 115 0.18 2.72 -13.72
CA PRO A 115 1.60 2.54 -13.55
C PRO A 115 2.10 3.35 -12.35
N PRO A 116 3.13 2.87 -11.62
CA PRO A 116 3.74 3.63 -10.54
C PRO A 116 4.17 5.02 -11.02
N THR A 117 4.08 6.02 -10.13
CA THR A 117 4.61 7.35 -10.47
C THR A 117 6.11 7.27 -10.76
N LYS A 118 6.65 8.17 -11.60
CA LYS A 118 8.10 8.20 -11.92
C LYS A 118 9.00 8.17 -10.68
N THR A 119 8.59 8.85 -9.61
CA THR A 119 9.32 8.84 -8.33
C THR A 119 9.29 7.47 -7.67
N ALA A 120 8.11 6.85 -7.61
CA ALA A 120 7.93 5.51 -7.06
C ALA A 120 8.71 4.46 -7.86
N THR A 121 8.69 4.52 -9.20
CA THR A 121 9.50 3.64 -10.06
C THR A 121 10.99 3.80 -9.79
N ARG A 122 11.49 5.05 -9.73
CA ARG A 122 12.92 5.32 -9.51
C ARG A 122 13.39 4.91 -8.12
N ARG A 123 12.53 5.02 -7.10
CA ARG A 123 12.85 4.68 -5.71
C ARG A 123 12.40 3.27 -5.30
N LEU A 124 11.83 2.51 -6.25
CA LEU A 124 11.33 1.15 -6.04
C LEU A 124 10.38 1.05 -4.84
N TRP A 125 9.45 2.01 -4.72
CA TRP A 125 8.43 1.97 -3.69
C TRP A 125 7.41 0.87 -3.96
N GLU A 126 6.89 0.27 -2.89
CA GLU A 126 5.99 -0.88 -2.95
C GLU A 126 4.53 -0.48 -2.80
N THR A 127 3.63 -1.18 -3.48
CA THR A 127 2.19 -0.91 -3.40
C THR A 127 1.60 -1.35 -2.06
N PRO A 128 0.40 -0.88 -1.66
CA PRO A 128 -0.17 -1.18 -0.34
C PRO A 128 -0.37 -2.68 -0.10
N MET A 129 -0.71 -3.44 -1.14
CA MET A 129 -0.92 -4.90 -1.04
C MET A 129 0.38 -5.70 -0.81
N MET A 130 1.53 -5.05 -0.92
CA MET A 130 2.82 -5.70 -0.72
C MET A 130 3.24 -5.72 0.75
N TRP A 131 2.67 -4.85 1.58
CA TRP A 131 2.92 -4.75 3.02
C TRP A 131 2.00 -5.71 3.77
N ASP A 132 2.57 -6.53 4.66
CA ASP A 132 1.83 -7.33 5.63
C ASP A 132 1.45 -6.47 6.85
N ASP A 133 2.37 -5.60 7.33
CA ASP A 133 2.13 -4.58 8.35
C ASP A 133 2.96 -3.30 8.06
N ILE A 134 2.37 -2.36 7.30
CA ILE A 134 3.03 -1.12 6.87
C ILE A 134 3.60 -0.26 8.02
N ASP A 135 3.07 -0.45 9.25
CA ASP A 135 3.50 0.24 10.46
C ASP A 135 4.54 -0.56 11.28
N ASP A 136 4.95 -1.76 10.88
CA ASP A 136 6.13 -2.41 11.47
C ASP A 136 7.40 -1.76 10.91
N PRO A 137 8.19 -1.04 11.73
CA PRO A 137 9.43 -0.43 11.26
C PRO A 137 10.46 -1.45 10.75
N ASN A 138 10.35 -2.73 11.14
CA ASN A 138 11.27 -3.79 10.76
C ASN A 138 10.78 -4.62 9.57
N GLU A 139 9.56 -4.40 9.08
CA GLU A 139 9.11 -5.05 7.86
C GLU A 139 10.04 -4.63 6.72
N GLN A 140 10.69 -5.64 6.15
CA GLN A 140 11.58 -5.51 5.01
C GLN A 140 11.12 -6.54 4.00
N HIS A 141 10.80 -6.08 2.79
CA HIS A 141 10.55 -6.98 1.70
C HIS A 141 11.89 -7.42 1.11
N PRO A 142 12.19 -8.73 1.07
CA PRO A 142 13.55 -9.21 0.85
C PRO A 142 14.13 -8.97 -0.54
N GLU A 143 13.37 -8.48 -1.52
CA GLU A 143 13.88 -8.08 -2.84
C GLU A 143 12.88 -7.09 -3.46
N PRO A 144 13.29 -6.07 -4.24
CA PRO A 144 12.36 -5.34 -5.10
C PRO A 144 11.79 -6.35 -6.09
N ARG A 145 10.59 -6.88 -5.79
CA ARG A 145 9.98 -7.90 -6.64
C ARG A 145 9.88 -7.30 -8.04
N THR A 146 10.62 -7.90 -8.96
CA THR A 146 10.73 -7.48 -10.34
C THR A 146 9.32 -7.18 -10.85
N LEU A 147 9.08 -5.95 -11.34
CA LEU A 147 7.81 -5.62 -11.98
C LEU A 147 7.59 -6.67 -13.07
N ILE A 148 6.64 -7.59 -12.82
CA ILE A 148 6.39 -8.70 -13.72
C ILE A 148 5.91 -8.09 -15.03
N GLN A 149 6.70 -8.24 -16.08
CA GLN A 149 6.35 -7.78 -17.41
C GLN A 149 5.16 -8.61 -17.89
N LEU A 150 3.97 -8.01 -17.83
CA LEU A 150 2.75 -8.63 -18.35
C LEU A 150 2.82 -8.64 -19.88
N THR A 151 2.47 -9.76 -20.48
CA THR A 151 2.27 -9.86 -21.92
C THR A 151 1.12 -8.96 -22.36
N LYS A 152 1.07 -8.57 -23.65
CA LYS A 152 -0.01 -7.74 -24.23
C LYS A 152 -1.42 -8.30 -23.95
N ARG A 153 -1.55 -9.63 -23.83
CA ARG A 153 -2.82 -10.30 -23.51
C ARG A 153 -3.21 -10.13 -22.04
N GLU A 154 -2.24 -10.20 -21.13
CA GLU A 154 -2.46 -10.03 -19.68
C GLU A 154 -2.72 -8.56 -19.32
N LEU A 155 -2.04 -7.62 -19.99
CA LEU A 155 -2.31 -6.17 -19.85
C LEU A 155 -3.75 -5.81 -20.21
N GLY A 156 -4.21 -6.23 -21.40
CA GLY A 156 -5.60 -5.96 -21.83
C GLY A 156 -6.66 -6.62 -20.94
N PHE A 157 -6.28 -7.54 -20.06
CA PHE A 157 -7.15 -8.13 -19.06
C PHE A 157 -7.12 -7.33 -17.73
N ALA A 158 -5.94 -6.97 -17.25
CA ALA A 158 -5.80 -6.07 -16.10
C ALA A 158 -6.56 -4.75 -16.35
N GLU A 159 -6.43 -4.18 -17.55
CA GLU A 159 -7.19 -3.01 -18.01
C GLU A 159 -8.70 -3.23 -17.90
N SER A 160 -9.19 -4.42 -18.29
CA SER A 160 -10.62 -4.71 -18.14
C SER A 160 -11.04 -4.60 -16.68
N ILE A 161 -10.34 -5.24 -15.74
CA ILE A 161 -10.66 -5.16 -14.30
C ILE A 161 -10.72 -3.70 -13.84
N LEU A 162 -9.75 -2.88 -14.26
CA LEU A 162 -9.74 -1.46 -13.94
C LEU A 162 -10.96 -0.72 -14.48
N ASP A 163 -11.38 -1.02 -15.71
CA ASP A 163 -12.60 -0.44 -16.29
C ASP A 163 -13.86 -0.71 -15.44
N TYR A 164 -13.97 -1.86 -14.74
CA TYR A 164 -15.08 -2.09 -13.79
C TYR A 164 -15.02 -1.17 -12.59
N TYR A 165 -13.86 -1.05 -11.96
CA TYR A 165 -13.70 -0.19 -10.79
C TYR A 165 -13.82 1.29 -11.14
N GLU A 166 -13.57 1.64 -12.40
CA GLU A 166 -13.79 2.99 -12.96
C GLU A 166 -15.21 3.20 -13.52
N ASN A 167 -16.13 2.25 -13.33
CA ASN A 167 -17.53 2.29 -13.80
C ASN A 167 -17.68 2.50 -15.33
N LYS A 168 -16.69 2.08 -16.13
CA LYS A 168 -16.76 2.17 -17.59
C LYS A 168 -17.62 1.05 -18.20
N PRO A 169 -18.16 1.25 -19.41
CA PRO A 169 -18.90 0.22 -20.14
C PRO A 169 -18.03 -1.02 -20.39
N TRP A 170 -18.36 -2.12 -19.71
CA TRP A 170 -17.53 -3.32 -19.72
C TRP A 170 -17.71 -4.14 -21.01
N PRO A 171 -16.63 -4.57 -21.70
CA PRO A 171 -16.74 -5.41 -22.88
C PRO A 171 -17.16 -6.85 -22.53
N LEU A 172 -18.40 -7.22 -22.88
CA LEU A 172 -19.04 -8.51 -22.58
C LEU A 172 -18.33 -9.75 -23.16
N LYS A 173 -17.33 -9.61 -24.05
CA LYS A 173 -16.80 -10.71 -24.88
C LYS A 173 -15.37 -11.19 -24.57
N ARG A 174 -14.61 -10.59 -23.65
CA ARG A 174 -13.21 -11.02 -23.41
C ARG A 174 -13.08 -12.16 -22.38
N GLN A 175 -13.15 -13.38 -22.90
CA GLN A 175 -12.31 -14.56 -22.62
C GLN A 175 -12.18 -15.16 -21.19
N ARG A 176 -13.31 -15.44 -20.52
CA ARG A 176 -13.37 -16.32 -19.32
C ARG A 176 -12.73 -17.70 -19.53
N ARG A 177 -12.90 -18.30 -20.72
CA ARG A 177 -12.37 -19.65 -21.07
C ARG A 177 -10.85 -19.68 -21.20
N THR A 178 -10.26 -18.66 -21.80
CA THR A 178 -8.81 -18.60 -22.06
C THR A 178 -8.03 -18.45 -20.75
N PHE A 179 -8.55 -17.66 -19.83
CA PHE A 179 -7.90 -17.45 -18.53
C PHE A 179 -8.01 -18.68 -17.63
N ARG A 180 -9.17 -19.35 -17.62
CA ARG A 180 -9.33 -20.64 -16.93
C ARG A 180 -8.25 -21.64 -17.37
N ARG A 181 -8.01 -21.74 -18.68
CA ARG A 181 -6.94 -22.57 -19.25
C ARG A 181 -5.53 -22.12 -18.84
N LEU A 182 -5.26 -20.82 -18.72
CA LEU A 182 -3.96 -20.27 -18.30
C LEU A 182 -3.63 -20.55 -16.83
N VAL A 183 -4.64 -20.57 -15.95
CA VAL A 183 -4.49 -20.94 -14.54
C VAL A 183 -4.38 -22.46 -14.40
N GLU A 184 -5.26 -23.20 -15.09
CA GLU A 184 -5.30 -24.67 -15.05
C GLU A 184 -4.09 -25.32 -15.73
N SER A 185 -3.44 -24.65 -16.70
CA SER A 185 -2.25 -25.19 -17.36
C SER A 185 -0.99 -25.18 -16.49
N GLY A 186 -1.02 -24.56 -15.30
CA GLY A 186 0.14 -24.51 -14.39
C GLY A 186 1.31 -23.65 -14.88
N HIS A 187 1.24 -23.07 -16.08
CA HIS A 187 2.28 -22.23 -16.67
C HIS A 187 2.36 -20.83 -16.03
N THR A 188 1.44 -20.52 -15.12
CA THR A 188 1.41 -19.26 -14.39
C THR A 188 1.96 -19.46 -12.98
N THR A 189 3.30 -19.41 -12.87
CA THR A 189 4.04 -19.32 -11.61
C THR A 189 3.80 -18.00 -10.87
N SER A 190 3.16 -17.03 -11.52
CA SER A 190 3.00 -15.65 -11.04
C SER A 190 1.84 -15.52 -10.03
N PRO A 191 2.13 -15.14 -8.76
CA PRO A 191 1.12 -14.81 -7.75
C PRO A 191 0.13 -13.73 -8.24
N THR A 192 0.61 -12.81 -9.08
CA THR A 192 -0.18 -11.71 -9.63
C THR A 192 -1.30 -12.19 -10.55
N LEU A 193 -1.07 -13.23 -11.37
CA LEU A 193 -2.11 -13.78 -12.26
C LEU A 193 -3.21 -14.51 -11.46
N ARG A 194 -2.85 -15.18 -10.37
CA ARG A 194 -3.84 -15.76 -9.46
C ARG A 194 -4.69 -14.69 -8.78
N LEU A 195 -4.08 -13.57 -8.40
CA LEU A 195 -4.78 -12.44 -7.77
C LEU A 195 -5.72 -11.74 -8.75
N ILE A 196 -5.24 -11.46 -9.96
CA ILE A 196 -6.01 -10.95 -11.10
C ILE A 196 -7.22 -11.87 -11.40
N TYR A 197 -7.02 -13.20 -11.38
CA TYR A 197 -8.12 -14.15 -11.56
C TYR A 197 -9.16 -14.10 -10.45
N ARG A 198 -8.69 -14.08 -9.20
CA ARG A 198 -9.54 -14.07 -8.02
C ARG A 198 -10.47 -12.87 -8.06
N GLU A 199 -9.93 -11.68 -8.32
CA GLU A 199 -10.74 -10.47 -8.42
C GLU A 199 -11.70 -10.50 -9.61
N TYR A 200 -11.28 -11.04 -10.76
CA TYR A 200 -12.21 -11.25 -11.89
C TYR A 200 -13.39 -12.17 -11.52
N THR A 201 -13.11 -13.31 -10.88
CA THR A 201 -14.18 -14.24 -10.46
C THR A 201 -15.13 -13.61 -9.46
N ARG A 202 -14.63 -12.79 -8.54
CA ARG A 202 -15.43 -12.01 -7.59
C ARG A 202 -16.35 -11.03 -8.32
N VAL A 203 -15.81 -10.19 -9.21
CA VAL A 203 -16.57 -9.21 -10.01
C VAL A 203 -17.69 -9.89 -10.82
N MET A 204 -17.38 -11.01 -11.47
CA MET A 204 -18.37 -11.77 -12.24
C MET A 204 -19.49 -12.35 -11.36
N THR A 205 -19.16 -12.73 -10.12
CA THR A 205 -20.13 -13.24 -9.16
C THR A 205 -21.05 -12.13 -8.65
N GLU A 206 -20.50 -10.96 -8.33
CA GLU A 206 -21.25 -9.76 -7.91
C GLU A 206 -22.23 -9.32 -9.00
N ARG A 207 -21.77 -9.18 -10.26
CA ARG A 207 -22.66 -8.86 -11.39
C ARG A 207 -23.75 -9.90 -11.63
N SER A 208 -23.43 -11.19 -11.50
CA SER A 208 -24.43 -12.25 -11.64
C SER A 208 -25.52 -12.13 -10.57
N ARG A 209 -25.16 -11.72 -9.35
CA ARG A 209 -26.11 -11.43 -8.27
C ARG A 209 -26.95 -10.19 -8.58
N GLU A 210 -26.33 -9.11 -9.07
CA GLU A 210 -27.05 -7.88 -9.48
C GLU A 210 -28.03 -8.13 -10.63
N ALA A 211 -27.61 -8.87 -11.66
CA ALA A 211 -28.46 -9.23 -12.78
C ALA A 211 -29.65 -10.11 -12.34
N ARG A 212 -29.42 -11.06 -11.42
CA ARG A 212 -30.51 -11.84 -10.80
C ARG A 212 -31.47 -10.94 -10.02
N LYS A 213 -30.96 -10.06 -9.15
CA LYS A 213 -31.80 -9.10 -8.40
C LYS A 213 -32.66 -8.23 -9.33
N ARG A 214 -32.07 -7.68 -10.40
CA ARG A 214 -32.82 -6.89 -11.41
C ARG A 214 -33.92 -7.72 -12.09
N LYS A 215 -33.64 -8.99 -12.40
CA LYS A 215 -34.62 -9.90 -13.00
C LYS A 215 -35.76 -10.27 -12.04
N THR A 216 -35.45 -10.47 -10.75
CA THR A 216 -36.46 -10.74 -9.71
C THR A 216 -37.35 -9.54 -9.43
N ILE A 217 -36.77 -8.33 -9.41
CA ILE A 217 -37.54 -7.08 -9.22
C ILE A 217 -38.41 -6.79 -10.45
N GLY A 218 -37.92 -7.04 -11.67
CA GLY A 218 -38.70 -6.88 -12.90
C GLY A 218 -39.72 -8.00 -13.20
N GLN A 219 -39.75 -9.08 -12.41
CA GLN A 219 -40.79 -10.12 -12.48
C GLN A 219 -41.88 -9.96 -11.41
N ALA A 220 -41.69 -9.03 -10.47
CA ALA A 220 -42.63 -8.72 -9.39
C ALA A 220 -43.37 -7.38 -9.60
N ALA A 221 -43.21 -6.78 -10.78
CA ALA A 221 -43.94 -5.60 -11.28
C ALA A 221 -44.70 -6.01 -12.55
#